data_AF-A0A8T6FZF3-F1
#
_entry.id   AF-A0A8T6FZF3-F1
#
_cell.length_a   1.000
_cell.length_b   1.000
_cell.length_c   1.000
_cell.angle_alpha   90.00
_cell.angle_beta   90.00
_cell.angle_gamma   90.00
#
_symmetry.space_group_name_H-M   'P 1'
#
loop_
_entity.id
_entity.type
_entity.pdbx_description
1 polymer ?
#
loop_
_entity_poly.entity_id
_entity_poly.type
_entity_poly.pdbx_seq_one_letter_code
_entity_poly.pdbx_strand_id
1 'polypeptide(L)'
;MTSSVPLRKKCSISISLKPDVKLLKYGTLEALKGQAFTHGKEQVLSSLEVSIYCPFCHRYTAPQFAKVEYQANFQTQYAPAIWKSPEEDLWWIGVCNSCRQAVLIKNEAECVYPAPLPAPSNQSIPSHIRSDLDEAKLCFSVSAYRACAVMARRAIQTAAIDRGASGGQLVDQISALESMGAITKDLKDWATVVRWVGNDAAHPNKDPVTKDDAEAVLNLAEQFLNVIYVTPALAQATRQKRGK
;
A
#
# COMPACT_ATOMS: atom_id res chain seq x y z
N MET A 1 -1.74 36.29 5.53
CA MET A 1 -1.37 36.39 4.10
C MET A 1 -0.95 35.01 3.64
N THR A 2 -1.71 34.45 2.71
CA THR A 2 -1.74 33.04 2.31
C THR A 2 -0.55 32.68 1.41
N SER A 3 0.25 31.70 1.83
CA SER A 3 1.30 31.07 1.01
C SER A 3 0.70 29.92 0.21
N SER A 4 0.48 30.15 -1.08
CA SER A 4 0.00 29.17 -2.05
C SER A 4 1.09 28.18 -2.44
N VAL A 5 0.84 26.89 -2.22
CA VAL A 5 1.64 25.76 -2.72
C VAL A 5 1.41 25.61 -4.24
N PRO A 6 2.46 25.48 -5.08
CA PRO A 6 2.27 25.35 -6.52
C PRO A 6 1.68 23.99 -6.91
N LEU A 7 0.61 24.03 -7.71
CA LEU A 7 -0.07 22.89 -8.32
C LEU A 7 0.91 22.07 -9.19
N ARG A 8 0.90 20.74 -8.99
CA ARG A 8 1.67 19.77 -9.79
C ARG A 8 1.34 19.94 -11.28
N LYS A 9 2.37 20.13 -12.12
CA LYS A 9 2.25 20.15 -13.58
C LYS A 9 1.63 18.83 -14.07
N LYS A 10 0.55 18.93 -14.85
CA LYS A 10 -0.02 17.81 -15.60
C LYS A 10 1.06 17.28 -16.55
N CYS A 11 1.49 16.04 -16.35
CA CYS A 11 2.33 15.33 -17.31
C CYS A 11 1.41 14.86 -18.44
N SER A 12 1.35 15.61 -19.54
CA SER A 12 0.66 15.17 -20.76
C SER A 12 1.59 14.23 -21.52
N ILE A 13 1.36 12.92 -21.40
CA ILE A 13 2.00 11.94 -22.27
C ILE A 13 1.23 11.96 -23.59
N SER A 14 1.74 12.70 -24.58
CA SER A 14 1.28 12.60 -25.96
C SER A 14 1.91 11.36 -26.60
N ILE A 15 1.13 10.28 -26.73
CA ILE A 15 1.55 9.11 -27.51
C ILE A 15 1.40 9.50 -28.99
N SER A 16 2.52 9.85 -29.62
CA SER A 16 2.60 9.99 -31.08
C SER A 16 2.70 8.58 -31.67
N LEU A 17 1.57 8.04 -32.15
CA LEU A 17 1.56 6.81 -32.92
C LEU A 17 2.23 7.10 -34.27
N LYS A 18 3.35 6.41 -34.57
CA LYS A 18 3.98 6.45 -35.89
C LYS A 18 3.01 5.90 -36.95
N PRO A 19 3.03 6.39 -38.21
CA PRO A 19 2.00 6.08 -39.21
C PRO A 19 1.97 4.63 -39.72
N ASP A 20 2.96 3.79 -39.40
CA ASP A 20 3.14 2.49 -40.06
C ASP A 20 3.17 1.29 -39.10
N VAL A 21 2.16 1.15 -38.25
CA VAL A 21 1.87 -0.14 -37.60
C VAL A 21 0.67 -0.75 -38.29
N LYS A 22 0.93 -1.72 -39.18
CA LYS A 22 -0.11 -2.60 -39.76
C LYS A 22 -0.84 -3.29 -38.61
N LEU A 23 -2.06 -2.83 -38.32
CA LEU A 23 -3.02 -3.57 -37.52
C LEU A 23 -3.19 -4.95 -38.17
N LEU A 24 -2.78 -6.00 -37.45
CA LEU A 24 -3.16 -7.36 -37.78
C LEU A 24 -4.69 -7.39 -37.86
N LYS A 25 -5.21 -7.59 -39.08
CA LYS A 25 -6.62 -7.83 -39.35
C LYS A 25 -7.01 -9.14 -38.67
N TYR A 26 -7.39 -9.09 -37.40
CA TYR A 26 -8.12 -10.17 -36.77
C TYR A 26 -9.55 -10.19 -37.33
N GLY A 27 -9.99 -11.40 -37.62
CA GLY A 27 -11.09 -11.74 -38.51
C GLY A 27 -12.40 -11.01 -38.28
N THR A 28 -13.05 -10.77 -39.41
CA THR A 28 -14.50 -10.62 -39.61
C THR A 28 -15.39 -10.81 -38.38
N LEU A 29 -16.06 -9.70 -38.05
CA LEU A 29 -17.20 -9.51 -37.13
C LEU A 29 -18.45 -10.35 -37.48
N GLU A 30 -18.30 -11.65 -37.71
CA GLU A 30 -19.43 -12.57 -37.97
C GLU A 30 -19.65 -13.62 -36.87
N ALA A 31 -18.84 -13.63 -35.79
CA ALA A 31 -18.98 -14.63 -34.71
C ALA A 31 -19.82 -14.18 -33.49
N LEU A 32 -20.44 -13.00 -33.50
CA LEU A 32 -21.24 -12.51 -32.35
C LEU A 32 -22.68 -12.10 -32.70
N LYS A 33 -23.17 -12.50 -33.89
CA LYS A 33 -24.60 -12.48 -34.18
C LYS A 33 -25.21 -13.79 -33.69
N GLY A 34 -25.65 -13.84 -32.44
CA GLY A 34 -26.45 -14.97 -31.98
C GLY A 34 -26.28 -15.40 -30.54
N GLN A 35 -26.14 -14.47 -29.60
CA GLN A 35 -26.61 -14.74 -28.23
C GLN A 35 -27.37 -13.50 -27.76
N ALA A 36 -28.70 -13.58 -27.88
CA ALA A 36 -29.57 -12.74 -27.10
C ALA A 36 -29.14 -12.87 -25.64
N PHE A 37 -28.67 -11.76 -25.05
CA PHE A 37 -28.50 -11.65 -23.62
C PHE A 37 -29.91 -11.75 -23.02
N THR A 38 -30.31 -12.97 -22.69
CA THR A 38 -31.59 -13.26 -22.06
C THR A 38 -31.58 -12.63 -20.67
N HIS A 39 -32.73 -12.04 -20.34
CA HIS A 39 -33.16 -11.36 -19.10
C HIS A 39 -32.81 -12.06 -17.76
N GLY A 40 -32.14 -13.22 -17.76
CA GLY A 40 -31.79 -14.00 -16.57
C GLY A 40 -30.37 -13.79 -16.02
N LYS A 41 -29.44 -13.19 -16.78
CA LYS A 41 -28.04 -12.98 -16.31
C LYS A 41 -27.83 -11.66 -15.56
N GLU A 42 -28.76 -10.73 -15.68
CA GLU A 42 -28.74 -9.45 -14.93
C GLU A 42 -28.89 -9.69 -13.42
N GLN A 43 -29.51 -10.81 -13.01
CA GLN A 43 -29.68 -11.20 -11.61
C GLN A 43 -28.41 -11.79 -10.93
N VAL A 44 -27.43 -12.28 -11.69
CA VAL A 44 -26.21 -12.88 -11.11
C VAL A 44 -25.21 -11.81 -10.67
N LEU A 45 -25.27 -10.62 -11.28
CA LEU A 45 -24.37 -9.50 -10.97
C LEU A 45 -24.87 -8.61 -9.83
N SER A 46 -26.17 -8.65 -9.51
CA SER A 46 -26.75 -7.85 -8.42
C SER A 46 -26.45 -8.39 -7.02
N SER A 47 -25.84 -9.57 -6.89
CA SER A 47 -25.66 -10.28 -5.61
C SER A 47 -24.20 -10.49 -5.18
N LEU A 48 -23.24 -9.89 -5.86
CA LEU A 48 -21.85 -9.89 -5.41
C LEU A 48 -21.71 -8.92 -4.23
N GLU A 49 -21.96 -9.40 -3.00
CA GLU A 49 -21.73 -8.67 -1.75
C GLU A 49 -20.22 -8.58 -1.45
N VAL A 50 -19.49 -7.86 -2.30
CA VAL A 50 -18.03 -7.71 -2.17
C VAL A 50 -17.72 -6.49 -1.33
N SER A 51 -17.01 -6.68 -0.21
CA SER A 51 -16.46 -5.59 0.62
C SER A 51 -14.96 -5.50 0.40
N ILE A 52 -14.47 -4.31 0.04
CA ILE A 52 -13.03 -4.06 -0.13
C ILE A 52 -12.58 -2.94 0.78
N TYR A 53 -11.31 -2.98 1.19
CA TYR A 53 -10.64 -1.82 1.77
C TYR A 53 -10.14 -0.90 0.65
N CYS A 54 -10.75 0.27 0.50
CA CYS A 54 -10.46 1.14 -0.64
C CYS A 54 -9.01 1.67 -0.58
N PRO A 55 -8.20 1.46 -1.63
CA PRO A 55 -6.79 1.89 -1.68
C PRO A 55 -6.61 3.41 -1.71
N PHE A 56 -7.68 4.17 -1.99
CA PHE A 56 -7.62 5.63 -2.11
C PHE A 56 -8.07 6.37 -0.86
N CYS A 57 -9.10 5.88 -0.16
CA CYS A 57 -9.66 6.56 1.01
C CYS A 57 -9.52 5.79 2.32
N HIS A 58 -8.94 4.59 2.30
CA HIS A 58 -8.60 3.80 3.48
C HIS A 58 -9.82 3.49 4.35
N ARG A 59 -10.96 3.18 3.69
CA ARG A 59 -12.23 2.78 4.30
C ARG A 59 -12.78 1.55 3.61
N TYR A 60 -13.48 0.72 4.37
CA TYR A 60 -14.27 -0.36 3.78
C TYR A 60 -15.42 0.22 2.95
N THR A 61 -15.63 -0.37 1.77
CA THR A 61 -16.70 -0.01 0.84
C THR A 61 -17.21 -1.27 0.14
N ALA A 62 -18.50 -1.31 -0.16
CA ALA A 62 -19.07 -2.22 -1.15
C ALA A 62 -19.07 -1.50 -2.51
N PRO A 63 -18.08 -1.70 -3.39
CA PRO A 63 -17.94 -0.89 -4.60
C PRO A 63 -19.05 -1.21 -5.61
N GLN A 64 -19.54 -0.18 -6.29
CA GLN A 64 -20.53 -0.32 -7.37
C GLN A 64 -19.84 -0.64 -8.69
N PHE A 65 -20.46 -1.43 -9.57
CA PHE A 65 -19.95 -1.61 -10.94
C PHE A 65 -19.83 -0.25 -11.64
N ALA A 66 -18.65 0.01 -12.22
CA ALA A 66 -18.49 1.12 -13.13
C ALA A 66 -19.34 0.87 -14.38
N LYS A 67 -20.00 1.94 -14.86
CA LYS A 67 -20.84 1.90 -16.05
C LYS A 67 -20.02 2.32 -17.26
N VAL A 68 -19.97 1.48 -18.27
CA VAL A 68 -19.43 1.77 -19.60
C VAL A 68 -20.54 2.35 -20.44
N GLU A 69 -20.31 3.52 -21.01
CA GLU A 69 -21.21 4.16 -21.96
C GLU A 69 -20.94 3.64 -23.37
N TYR A 70 -21.99 3.26 -24.09
CA TYR A 70 -21.91 2.90 -25.51
C TYR A 70 -23.13 3.41 -26.28
N GLN A 71 -22.99 3.58 -27.58
CA GLN A 71 -24.07 4.01 -28.47
C GLN A 71 -24.70 2.80 -29.15
N ALA A 72 -26.01 2.65 -29.02
CA ALA A 72 -26.80 1.66 -29.73
C ALA A 72 -28.11 2.28 -30.21
N ASN A 73 -28.44 2.11 -31.49
CA ASN A 73 -29.66 2.65 -32.09
C ASN A 73 -29.86 4.16 -31.87
N PHE A 74 -28.79 4.95 -32.02
CA PHE A 74 -28.78 6.40 -31.75
C PHE A 74 -29.17 6.79 -30.31
N GLN A 75 -29.11 5.85 -29.37
CA GLN A 75 -29.34 6.08 -27.95
C GLN A 75 -28.11 5.68 -27.13
N THR A 76 -27.84 6.46 -26.08
CA THR A 76 -26.83 6.11 -25.08
C THR A 76 -27.34 4.98 -24.20
N GLN A 77 -26.57 3.90 -24.12
CA GLN A 77 -26.80 2.76 -23.24
C GLN A 77 -25.63 2.58 -22.28
N TYR A 78 -25.86 1.86 -21.18
CA TYR A 78 -24.86 1.59 -20.15
C TYR A 78 -24.77 0.10 -19.87
N ALA A 79 -23.54 -0.42 -19.77
CA ALA A 79 -23.25 -1.78 -19.35
C ALA A 79 -22.23 -1.78 -18.21
N PRO A 80 -22.19 -2.79 -17.32
CA PRO A 80 -21.15 -2.89 -16.32
C PRO A 80 -19.78 -3.16 -16.96
N ALA A 81 -18.72 -2.54 -16.44
CA ALA A 81 -17.34 -2.75 -16.90
C ALA A 81 -16.81 -4.10 -16.38
N ILE A 82 -17.06 -5.16 -17.15
CA ILE A 82 -16.73 -6.55 -16.79
C ILE A 82 -15.94 -7.21 -17.92
N TRP A 83 -14.92 -7.96 -17.54
CA TRP A 83 -14.20 -8.88 -18.40
C TRP A 83 -14.17 -10.26 -17.75
N LYS A 84 -14.37 -11.31 -18.54
CA LYS A 84 -14.25 -12.70 -18.08
C LYS A 84 -13.06 -13.34 -18.79
N SER A 85 -12.13 -13.86 -18.01
CA SER A 85 -10.95 -14.54 -18.53
C SER A 85 -11.29 -15.91 -19.14
N PRO A 86 -10.41 -16.50 -19.96
CA PRO A 86 -10.54 -17.87 -20.42
C PRO A 86 -10.56 -18.90 -19.28
N GLU A 87 -9.90 -18.61 -18.16
CA GLU A 87 -9.93 -19.45 -16.94
C GLU A 87 -11.16 -19.19 -16.06
N GLU A 88 -12.17 -18.52 -16.58
CA GLU A 88 -13.44 -18.19 -15.90
C GLU A 88 -13.32 -17.18 -14.74
N ASP A 89 -12.14 -16.59 -14.50
CA ASP A 89 -11.99 -15.44 -13.59
C ASP A 89 -12.78 -14.22 -14.08
N LEU A 90 -13.51 -13.60 -13.17
CA LEU A 90 -14.26 -12.37 -13.38
C LEU A 90 -13.41 -11.16 -12.98
N TRP A 91 -13.19 -10.23 -13.91
CA TRP A 91 -12.57 -8.95 -13.63
C TRP A 91 -13.57 -7.84 -13.86
N TRP A 92 -13.64 -6.88 -12.95
CA TRP A 92 -14.58 -5.79 -13.07
C TRP A 92 -14.06 -4.50 -12.44
N ILE A 93 -14.51 -3.36 -12.96
CA ILE A 93 -14.15 -2.07 -12.38
C ILE A 93 -15.21 -1.71 -11.33
N GLY A 94 -14.78 -1.62 -10.08
CA GLY A 94 -15.58 -1.16 -8.94
C GLY A 94 -15.34 0.32 -8.64
N VAL A 95 -16.39 1.05 -8.28
CA VAL A 95 -16.34 2.46 -7.87
C VAL A 95 -16.64 2.56 -6.38
N CYS A 96 -15.71 3.14 -5.62
CA CYS A 96 -15.88 3.31 -4.18
C CYS A 96 -17.08 4.23 -3.87
N ASN A 97 -17.95 3.81 -2.96
CA ASN A 97 -19.11 4.61 -2.55
C ASN A 97 -18.72 5.88 -1.76
N SER A 98 -17.57 5.84 -1.07
CA SER A 98 -17.11 6.96 -0.25
C SER A 98 -16.32 8.00 -1.04
N CYS A 99 -15.33 7.59 -1.85
CA CYS A 99 -14.41 8.52 -2.52
C CYS A 99 -14.57 8.59 -4.04
N ARG A 100 -15.46 7.77 -4.62
CA ARG A 100 -15.77 7.72 -6.06
C ARG A 100 -14.59 7.36 -6.98
N GLN A 101 -13.44 6.97 -6.43
CA GLN A 101 -12.32 6.44 -7.21
C GLN A 101 -12.64 5.02 -7.71
N ALA A 102 -12.13 4.71 -8.90
CA ALA A 102 -12.29 3.41 -9.53
C ALA A 102 -11.14 2.47 -9.14
N VAL A 103 -11.47 1.20 -8.94
CA VAL A 103 -10.54 0.10 -8.68
C VAL A 103 -10.85 -1.06 -9.62
N LEU A 104 -9.83 -1.82 -9.99
CA LEU A 104 -10.02 -3.09 -10.71
C LEU A 104 -10.08 -4.23 -9.70
N ILE A 105 -11.08 -5.08 -9.78
CA ILE A 105 -11.37 -6.15 -8.83
C ILE A 105 -11.41 -7.48 -9.57
N LYS A 106 -10.73 -8.49 -9.01
CA LYS A 106 -10.80 -9.89 -9.45
C LYS A 106 -11.78 -10.66 -8.55
N ASN A 107 -12.72 -11.39 -9.16
CA ASN A 107 -13.75 -12.21 -8.53
C ASN A 107 -14.43 -11.44 -7.38
N GLU A 108 -14.45 -12.03 -6.18
CA GLU A 108 -14.99 -11.45 -4.95
C GLU A 108 -13.90 -10.72 -4.14
N ALA A 109 -13.11 -9.87 -4.81
CA ALA A 109 -11.95 -9.17 -4.24
C ALA A 109 -10.80 -10.07 -3.78
N GLU A 110 -10.57 -11.17 -4.50
CA GLU A 110 -9.30 -11.92 -4.41
C GLU A 110 -8.10 -11.02 -4.70
N CYS A 111 -8.27 -10.05 -5.60
CA CYS A 111 -7.28 -9.04 -5.91
C CYS A 111 -7.95 -7.69 -6.21
N VAL A 112 -7.33 -6.59 -5.76
CA VAL A 112 -7.79 -5.23 -5.99
C VAL A 112 -6.61 -4.39 -6.48
N TYR A 113 -6.80 -3.64 -7.57
CA TYR A 113 -5.81 -2.70 -8.10
C TYR A 113 -6.34 -1.25 -8.09
N PRO A 114 -5.52 -0.28 -7.67
CA PRO A 114 -4.25 -0.49 -6.97
C PRO A 114 -4.45 -1.26 -5.66
N ALA A 115 -3.44 -2.02 -5.23
CA ALA A 115 -3.50 -2.73 -3.96
C ALA A 115 -3.70 -1.73 -2.81
N PRO A 116 -4.43 -2.09 -1.75
CA PRO A 116 -4.59 -1.20 -0.62
C PRO A 116 -3.23 -0.81 -0.04
N LEU A 117 -3.01 0.48 0.12
CA LEU A 117 -1.81 0.96 0.80
C LEU A 117 -1.83 0.45 2.25
N PRO A 118 -0.67 0.11 2.81
CA PRO A 118 -0.58 -0.26 4.21
C PRO A 118 -1.07 0.88 5.10
N ALA A 119 -1.62 0.53 6.26
CA ALA A 119 -2.08 1.51 7.22
C ALA A 119 -0.91 2.43 7.65
N PRO A 120 -1.14 3.76 7.68
CA PRO A 120 -0.10 4.70 8.08
C PRO A 120 0.30 4.44 9.53
N SER A 121 1.57 4.66 9.83
CA SER A 121 2.11 4.51 11.18
C SER A 121 1.57 5.60 12.12
N ASN A 122 1.64 5.34 13.42
CA ASN A 122 1.02 6.19 14.43
C ASN A 122 1.58 7.64 14.39
N GLN A 123 0.69 8.63 14.52
CA GLN A 123 1.04 10.05 14.44
C GLN A 123 1.97 10.54 15.57
N SER A 124 2.01 9.83 16.71
CA SER A 124 2.92 10.12 17.83
C SER A 124 4.39 9.86 17.48
N ILE A 125 4.68 9.08 16.43
CA ILE A 125 6.03 8.89 15.92
C ILE A 125 6.41 10.15 15.11
N PRO A 126 7.56 10.81 15.35
CA PRO A 126 8.00 11.98 14.59
C PRO A 126 7.98 11.75 13.08
N SER A 127 7.57 12.78 12.31
CA SER A 127 7.28 12.64 10.88
C SER A 127 8.43 12.08 10.04
N HIS A 128 9.67 12.48 10.34
CA HIS A 128 10.86 12.05 9.62
C HIS A 128 11.26 10.59 9.88
N ILE A 129 10.92 10.04 11.06
CA ILE A 129 11.07 8.60 11.38
C ILE A 129 9.90 7.82 10.79
N ARG A 130 8.69 8.39 10.93
CA ARG A 130 7.44 7.80 10.46
C ARG A 130 7.46 7.57 8.95
N SER A 131 8.03 8.51 8.17
CA SER A 131 8.19 8.34 6.73
C SER A 131 9.07 7.14 6.36
N ASP A 132 10.14 6.87 7.11
CA ASP A 132 11.00 5.71 6.87
C ASP A 132 10.22 4.40 7.15
N LEU A 133 9.43 4.33 8.23
CA LEU A 133 8.61 3.16 8.54
C LEU A 133 7.46 2.97 7.54
N ASP A 134 6.78 4.04 7.15
CA ASP A 134 5.68 3.99 6.17
C ASP A 134 6.20 3.52 4.79
N GLU A 135 7.40 3.95 4.39
CA GLU A 135 8.06 3.45 3.19
C GLU A 135 8.43 1.97 3.32
N ALA A 136 8.90 1.52 4.49
CA ALA A 136 9.15 0.10 4.75
C ALA A 136 7.88 -0.75 4.58
N LYS A 137 6.74 -0.29 5.11
CA LYS A 137 5.43 -0.93 4.93
C LYS A 137 5.03 -0.97 3.46
N LEU A 138 5.24 0.13 2.73
CA LEU A 138 4.94 0.20 1.30
C LEU A 138 5.78 -0.82 0.52
N CYS A 139 7.09 -0.87 0.76
CA CYS A 139 7.98 -1.85 0.14
C CYS A 139 7.50 -3.30 0.40
N PHE A 140 7.08 -3.60 1.63
CA PHE A 140 6.53 -4.93 1.95
C PHE A 140 5.27 -5.24 1.13
N SER A 141 4.34 -4.28 1.01
CA SER A 141 3.09 -4.44 0.27
C SER A 141 3.27 -4.74 -1.23
N VAL A 142 4.42 -4.37 -1.80
CA VAL A 142 4.77 -4.63 -3.21
C VAL A 142 5.86 -5.69 -3.37
N SER A 143 6.09 -6.51 -2.32
CA SER A 143 7.09 -7.59 -2.31
C SER A 143 8.55 -7.16 -2.50
N ALA A 144 8.87 -5.88 -2.23
CA ALA A 144 10.22 -5.35 -2.23
C ALA A 144 10.92 -5.60 -0.88
N TYR A 145 11.14 -6.88 -0.52
CA TYR A 145 11.58 -7.32 0.81
C TYR A 145 12.92 -6.71 1.27
N ARG A 146 13.90 -6.63 0.38
CA ARG A 146 15.19 -6.00 0.68
C ARG A 146 15.04 -4.51 1.01
N ALA A 147 14.25 -3.79 0.21
CA ALA A 147 13.99 -2.37 0.45
C ALA A 147 13.22 -2.17 1.77
N CYS A 148 12.25 -3.04 2.08
CA CYS A 148 11.56 -3.05 3.37
C CYS A 148 12.54 -3.15 4.55
N ALA A 149 13.45 -4.12 4.53
CA ALA A 149 14.44 -4.30 5.59
C ALA A 149 15.41 -3.12 5.72
N VAL A 150 15.85 -2.53 4.60
CA VAL A 150 16.70 -1.32 4.62
C VAL A 150 15.96 -0.12 5.23
N MET A 151 14.71 0.09 4.86
CA MET A 151 13.91 1.20 5.38
C MET A 151 13.55 1.02 6.86
N ALA A 152 13.26 -0.20 7.30
CA ALA A 152 13.06 -0.52 8.71
C ALA A 152 14.32 -0.25 9.55
N ARG A 153 15.50 -0.67 9.06
CA ARG A 153 16.79 -0.36 9.69
C ARG A 153 17.03 1.15 9.75
N ARG A 154 16.74 1.87 8.68
CA ARG A 154 16.86 3.33 8.61
C ARG A 154 15.95 4.00 9.65
N ALA A 155 14.69 3.56 9.78
CA ALA A 155 13.76 4.09 10.77
C ALA A 155 14.27 3.93 12.21
N ILE A 156 14.83 2.76 12.56
CA ILE A 156 15.46 2.55 13.88
C ILE A 156 16.68 3.46 14.08
N GLN A 157 17.52 3.59 13.06
CA GLN A 157 18.69 4.46 13.13
C GLN A 157 18.32 5.93 13.34
N THR A 158 17.35 6.42 12.57
CA THR A 158 16.80 7.77 12.70
C THR A 158 16.22 7.98 14.10
N ALA A 159 15.49 7.00 14.64
CA ALA A 159 14.95 7.06 16.00
C ALA A 159 16.03 7.05 17.08
N ALA A 160 17.13 6.33 16.89
CA ALA A 160 18.24 6.34 17.83
C ALA A 160 18.92 7.71 17.88
N ILE A 161 19.13 8.34 16.72
CA ILE A 161 19.69 9.69 16.62
C ILE A 161 18.75 10.72 17.27
N ASP A 162 17.44 10.64 17.01
CA ASP A 162 16.42 11.50 17.63
C ASP A 162 16.43 11.41 19.16
N ARG A 163 16.71 10.22 19.69
CA ARG A 163 16.85 9.95 21.13
C ARG A 163 18.23 10.26 21.72
N GLY A 164 19.10 10.92 20.96
CA GLY A 164 20.40 11.38 21.44
C GLY A 164 21.46 10.29 21.56
N ALA A 165 21.30 9.16 20.86
CA ALA A 165 22.33 8.12 20.83
C ALA A 165 23.63 8.65 20.22
N SER A 166 24.75 8.34 20.87
CA SER A 166 26.09 8.64 20.37
C SER A 166 26.63 7.49 19.49
N GLY A 167 27.66 7.78 18.70
CA GLY A 167 28.32 6.80 17.83
C GLY A 167 28.02 6.96 16.34
N GLY A 168 28.93 6.46 15.52
CA GLY A 168 28.86 6.59 14.05
C GLY A 168 28.09 5.46 13.36
N GLN A 169 27.94 4.31 14.03
CA GLN A 169 27.26 3.14 13.47
C GLN A 169 26.01 2.79 14.30
N LEU A 170 25.05 2.14 13.65
CA LEU A 170 23.79 1.76 14.30
C LEU A 170 23.99 0.83 15.51
N VAL A 171 25.01 -0.04 15.48
CA VAL A 171 25.33 -0.93 16.62
C VAL A 171 25.74 -0.13 17.87
N ASP A 172 26.51 0.93 17.69
CA ASP A 172 26.95 1.82 18.77
C ASP A 172 25.76 2.60 19.32
N GLN A 173 24.93 3.11 18.40
CA GLN A 173 23.75 3.89 18.74
C GLN A 173 22.72 3.07 19.54
N ILE A 174 22.45 1.82 19.15
CA ILE A 174 21.57 0.91 19.91
C ILE A 174 22.14 0.65 21.31
N SER A 175 23.46 0.41 21.41
CA SER A 175 24.11 0.16 22.69
C SER A 175 24.09 1.40 23.60
N ALA A 176 24.22 2.60 23.03
CA ALA A 176 24.10 3.86 23.75
C ALA A 176 22.68 4.08 24.29
N LEU A 177 21.63 3.80 23.51
CA LEU A 177 20.25 3.90 23.99
C LEU A 177 19.99 3.02 25.22
N GLU A 178 20.50 1.79 25.22
CA GLU A 178 20.35 0.88 26.35
C GLU A 178 21.13 1.37 27.57
N SER A 179 22.37 1.83 27.36
CA SER A 179 23.22 2.36 28.45
C SER A 179 22.62 3.60 29.11
N MET A 180 21.87 4.42 28.37
CA MET A 180 21.15 5.58 28.89
C MET A 180 19.80 5.22 29.54
N GLY A 181 19.39 3.95 29.51
CA GLY A 181 18.08 3.50 29.98
C GLY A 181 16.91 3.95 29.10
N ALA A 182 17.18 4.42 27.87
CA ALA A 182 16.13 4.83 26.93
C ALA A 182 15.37 3.63 26.34
N ILE A 183 16.04 2.47 26.28
CA ILE A 183 15.46 1.19 25.86
C ILE A 183 15.87 0.07 26.82
N THR A 184 15.09 -1.01 26.86
CA THR A 184 15.40 -2.23 27.61
C THR A 184 16.36 -3.13 26.83
N LYS A 185 16.91 -4.15 27.51
CA LYS A 185 17.73 -5.19 26.88
C LYS A 185 16.99 -5.90 25.74
N ASP A 186 15.70 -6.23 25.93
CA ASP A 186 14.89 -6.88 24.90
C ASP A 186 14.73 -5.99 23.66
N LEU A 187 14.50 -4.68 23.84
CA LEU A 187 14.41 -3.74 22.73
C LEU A 187 15.74 -3.59 21.98
N LYS A 188 16.87 -3.65 22.69
CA LYS A 188 18.21 -3.69 22.09
C LYS A 188 18.38 -4.94 21.22
N ASP A 189 17.91 -6.09 21.68
CA ASP A 189 17.99 -7.34 20.91
C ASP A 189 17.12 -7.26 19.65
N TRP A 190 15.90 -6.72 19.75
CA TRP A 190 15.03 -6.50 18.58
C TRP A 190 15.66 -5.56 17.55
N ALA A 191 16.17 -4.41 17.99
CA ALA A 191 16.85 -3.45 17.12
C ALA A 191 18.11 -4.04 16.48
N THR A 192 18.79 -4.93 17.19
CA THR A 192 19.98 -5.63 16.68
C THR A 192 19.63 -6.62 15.56
N VAL A 193 18.53 -7.37 15.69
CA VAL A 193 18.03 -8.25 14.62
C VAL A 193 17.66 -7.44 13.38
N VAL A 194 16.93 -6.33 13.55
CA VAL A 194 16.60 -5.42 12.43
C VAL A 194 17.86 -4.88 11.75
N ARG A 195 18.89 -4.53 12.53
CA ARG A 195 20.18 -4.10 11.99
C ARG A 195 20.86 -5.19 11.16
N TRP A 196 20.83 -6.46 11.61
CA TRP A 196 21.45 -7.57 10.89
C TRP A 196 20.81 -7.78 9.53
N VAL A 197 19.51 -8.04 9.50
CA VAL A 197 18.78 -8.28 8.25
C VAL A 197 18.82 -7.06 7.33
N GLY A 198 18.72 -5.85 7.88
CA GLY A 198 18.83 -4.62 7.09
C GLY A 198 20.23 -4.42 6.48
N ASN A 199 21.29 -4.86 7.16
CA ASN A 199 22.64 -4.88 6.59
C ASN A 199 22.75 -5.93 5.47
N ASP A 200 22.15 -7.11 5.65
CA ASP A 200 22.16 -8.16 4.65
C ASP A 200 21.36 -7.75 3.39
N ALA A 201 20.26 -7.04 3.56
CA ALA A 201 19.49 -6.45 2.46
C ALA A 201 20.29 -5.44 1.61
N ALA A 202 21.12 -4.62 2.27
CA ALA A 202 21.82 -3.49 1.66
C ALA A 202 23.08 -3.90 0.88
N HIS A 203 23.72 -5.00 1.26
CA HIS A 203 25.00 -5.42 0.69
C HIS A 203 24.86 -6.65 -0.21
N PRO A 204 25.53 -6.68 -1.38
CA PRO A 204 25.32 -7.74 -2.39
C PRO A 204 25.90 -9.11 -2.01
N ASN A 205 26.83 -9.18 -1.04
CA ASN A 205 27.56 -10.40 -0.66
C ASN A 205 27.05 -10.98 0.67
N LYS A 206 25.75 -10.88 0.92
CA LYS A 206 25.09 -11.25 2.17
C LYS A 206 23.92 -12.20 1.91
N ASP A 207 23.38 -12.75 3.00
CA ASP A 207 22.29 -13.71 2.93
C ASP A 207 21.05 -13.09 2.25
N PRO A 208 20.32 -13.87 1.44
CA PRO A 208 19.12 -13.38 0.78
C PRO A 208 18.03 -13.07 1.81
N VAL A 209 17.42 -11.89 1.70
CA VAL A 209 16.29 -11.51 2.55
C VAL A 209 15.00 -12.11 1.99
N THR A 210 14.39 -13.00 2.77
CA THR A 210 13.11 -13.64 2.44
C THR A 210 11.92 -12.75 2.79
N LYS A 211 10.71 -13.18 2.38
CA LYS A 211 9.47 -12.54 2.82
C LYS A 211 9.34 -12.55 4.34
N ASP A 212 9.62 -13.69 4.97
CA ASP A 212 9.48 -13.88 6.41
C ASP A 212 10.48 -13.00 7.19
N ASP A 213 11.71 -12.85 6.68
CA ASP A 213 12.69 -11.92 7.25
C ASP A 213 12.20 -10.48 7.21
N ALA A 214 11.68 -10.04 6.05
CA ALA A 214 11.15 -8.69 5.90
C ALA A 214 9.92 -8.43 6.79
N GLU A 215 9.03 -9.42 6.92
CA GLU A 215 7.87 -9.34 7.80
C GLU A 215 8.30 -9.23 9.27
N ALA A 216 9.21 -10.10 9.71
CA ALA A 216 9.73 -10.07 11.08
C ALA A 216 10.42 -8.73 11.39
N VAL A 217 11.27 -8.24 10.49
CA VAL A 217 11.99 -6.97 10.65
C VAL A 217 11.04 -5.78 10.70
N LEU A 218 10.03 -5.76 9.83
CA LEU A 218 9.01 -4.71 9.81
C LEU A 218 8.24 -4.67 11.13
N ASN A 219 7.80 -5.84 11.61
CA ASN A 219 7.07 -5.97 12.87
C ASN A 219 7.92 -5.55 14.08
N LEU A 220 9.19 -5.96 14.12
CA LEU A 220 10.13 -5.56 15.18
C LEU A 220 10.38 -4.04 15.16
N ALA A 221 10.59 -3.45 14.00
CA ALA A 221 10.80 -2.01 13.86
C ALA A 221 9.55 -1.20 14.27
N GLU A 222 8.36 -1.64 13.86
CA GLU A 222 7.11 -0.99 14.27
C GLU A 222 6.90 -1.09 15.78
N GLN A 223 7.13 -2.26 16.38
CA GLN A 223 6.99 -2.44 17.82
C GLN A 223 8.02 -1.60 18.60
N PHE A 224 9.27 -1.53 18.12
CA PHE A 224 10.32 -0.69 18.70
C PHE A 224 9.88 0.79 18.73
N LEU A 225 9.38 1.32 17.61
CA LEU A 225 8.89 2.70 17.53
C LEU A 225 7.63 2.94 18.37
N ASN A 226 6.75 1.94 18.48
CA ASN A 226 5.58 2.02 19.36
C ASN A 226 5.99 2.16 20.82
N VAL A 227 6.94 1.37 21.30
CA VAL A 227 7.40 1.45 22.70
C VAL A 227 8.12 2.77 22.97
N ILE A 228 8.88 3.30 22.00
CA ILE A 228 9.63 4.53 22.18
C ILE A 228 8.72 5.77 22.12
N TYR A 229 7.77 5.86 21.19
CA TYR A 229 7.00 7.08 20.94
C TYR A 229 5.52 6.97 21.31
N VAL A 230 4.86 5.89 20.90
CA VAL A 230 3.39 5.77 21.00
C VAL A 230 2.96 5.48 22.44
N THR A 231 3.57 4.50 23.09
CA THR A 231 3.23 4.10 24.46
C THR A 231 3.47 5.24 25.46
N PRO A 232 4.58 5.99 25.42
CA PRO A 232 4.77 7.15 26.30
C PRO A 232 3.76 8.27 26.03
N ALA A 233 3.44 8.57 24.77
CA ALA A 233 2.43 9.57 24.42
C ALA A 233 1.04 9.18 24.96
N LEU A 234 0.67 7.89 24.83
CA LEU A 234 -0.57 7.35 25.38
C LEU A 234 -0.62 7.46 26.91
N ALA A 235 0.49 7.12 27.58
CA ALA A 235 0.60 7.22 29.04
C ALA A 235 0.48 8.67 29.51
N GLN A 236 1.15 9.62 28.84
CA GLN A 236 1.08 11.05 29.15
C GLN A 236 -0.34 11.60 28.97
N ALA A 237 -0.98 11.31 27.83
CA ALA A 237 -2.36 11.71 27.58
C ALA A 237 -3.32 11.14 28.63
N THR A 238 -3.10 9.91 29.09
CA THR A 238 -3.91 9.27 30.14
C THR A 238 -3.69 9.92 31.51
N ARG A 239 -2.45 10.28 31.86
CA ARG A 239 -2.13 11.01 33.10
C ARG A 239 -2.83 12.37 33.15
N GLN A 240 -2.73 13.13 32.06
CA GLN A 240 -3.41 14.42 31.90
C GLN A 240 -4.92 14.30 32.05
N LYS A 241 -5.55 13.31 31.40
CA LYS A 241 -6.99 13.05 31.54
C LYS A 241 -7.41 12.70 32.96
N ARG A 242 -6.52 12.07 33.74
CA ARG A 242 -6.76 11.69 35.14
C ARG A 242 -6.32 12.77 36.14
N GLY A 243 -5.80 13.91 35.68
CA GLY A 243 -5.30 14.98 36.55
C GLY A 243 -4.11 14.57 37.43
N LYS A 244 -3.29 13.63 36.96
CA LYS A 244 -2.08 13.14 37.66
C LYS A 244 -0.80 13.64 37.00
#